data_AF-A0A8J5RFC7-F1
#
_entry.id   AF-A0A8J5RFC7-F1
#
_cell.length_a   1.000
_cell.length_b   1.000
_cell.length_c   1.000
_cell.angle_alpha   90.00
_cell.angle_beta   90.00
_cell.angle_gamma   90.00
#
_symmetry.space_group_name_H-M   'P 1'
#
loop_
_entity.id
_entity.type
_entity.pdbx_description
1 polymer ?
#
loop_
_entity_poly.entity_id
_entity_poly.type
_entity_poly.pdbx_seq_one_letter_code
_entity_poly.pdbx_strand_id
1 'polypeptide(L)'
;MENTGLEIKPFRVVWFTSFFNRKIIKWSIEKTNLLSLWFNLGVIVSIILLPIALGVLIKMTLSNFVNKSTGDTADVNWQLELMIPGINVPVSDIQYYIITLGICSLFHELGHAVAASRENVQIYGVGFILALVLPIAYVSINQEQLKSLKIPGQLRILCAGVWHNIVLAAVAAVIFYLNSWIWIPLFVSNTGVFVTSIAMNSPLLGAKGLETRDIIFKINNCEVKNNDDWYHCLLQTIKEPTPGYCVKQNIIEVIHFEFFFFFLIYTHIRDF
;
A
#
# COMPACT_ATOMS: atom_id res chain seq x y z
N MET A 1 12.64 -5.83 -37.62
CA MET A 1 12.28 -6.15 -36.22
C MET A 1 11.49 -7.47 -36.15
N GLU A 2 11.87 -8.50 -36.94
CA GLU A 2 11.04 -9.71 -37.13
C GLU A 2 11.35 -10.86 -36.15
N ASN A 3 12.40 -10.74 -35.32
CA ASN A 3 12.85 -11.84 -34.46
C ASN A 3 12.45 -11.72 -32.98
N THR A 4 11.73 -10.66 -32.58
CA THR A 4 11.37 -10.43 -31.16
C THR A 4 9.91 -10.78 -30.81
N GLY A 5 9.08 -11.15 -31.79
CA GLY A 5 7.65 -11.45 -31.57
C GLY A 5 6.83 -10.25 -31.07
N LEU A 6 7.29 -9.03 -31.39
CA LEU A 6 6.68 -7.78 -30.97
C LEU A 6 5.80 -7.22 -32.10
N GLU A 7 4.51 -7.09 -31.85
CA GLU A 7 3.55 -6.43 -32.75
C GLU A 7 3.04 -5.14 -32.12
N ILE A 8 3.27 -4.02 -32.80
CA ILE A 8 2.77 -2.70 -32.37
C ILE A 8 1.58 -2.34 -33.25
N LYS A 9 0.41 -2.18 -32.62
CA LYS A 9 -0.83 -1.71 -33.24
C LYS A 9 -1.27 -0.42 -32.53
N PRO A 10 -2.07 0.44 -33.15
CA PRO A 10 -2.58 1.64 -32.47
C PRO A 10 -3.29 1.23 -31.16
N PHE A 11 -2.91 1.88 -30.05
CA PHE A 11 -3.37 1.62 -28.68
C PHE A 11 -3.09 0.22 -28.10
N ARG A 12 -2.28 -0.61 -28.79
CA ARG A 12 -2.02 -1.99 -28.36
C ARG A 12 -0.61 -2.45 -28.72
N VAL A 13 0.17 -2.81 -27.71
CA VAL A 13 1.46 -3.48 -27.89
C VAL A 13 1.29 -4.94 -27.51
N VAL A 14 1.65 -5.86 -28.40
CA VAL A 14 1.64 -7.30 -28.16
C VAL A 14 3.07 -7.81 -28.23
N TRP A 15 3.45 -8.60 -27.23
CA TRP A 15 4.73 -9.30 -27.19
C TRP A 15 4.48 -10.77 -26.92
N PHE A 16 5.12 -11.66 -27.68
CA PHE A 16 5.02 -13.10 -27.49
C PHE A 16 6.40 -13.73 -27.37
N THR A 17 6.58 -14.64 -26.40
CA THR A 17 7.83 -15.36 -26.20
C THR A 17 7.60 -16.81 -25.76
N SER A 18 8.42 -17.72 -26.29
CA SER A 18 8.47 -19.13 -25.88
C SER A 18 9.70 -19.44 -25.00
N PHE A 19 10.54 -18.43 -24.71
CA PHE A 19 11.82 -18.63 -24.03
C PHE A 19 11.68 -19.25 -22.64
N PHE A 20 10.65 -18.86 -21.89
CA PHE A 20 10.44 -19.30 -20.52
C PHE A 20 9.89 -20.73 -20.41
N ASN A 21 9.36 -21.31 -21.50
CA ASN A 21 8.69 -22.61 -21.49
C ASN A 21 9.59 -23.71 -20.91
N ARG A 22 10.86 -23.78 -21.32
CA ARG A 22 11.81 -24.81 -20.84
C ARG A 22 12.05 -24.74 -19.33
N LYS A 23 12.15 -23.52 -18.78
CA LYS A 23 12.37 -23.33 -17.34
C LYS A 23 11.14 -23.74 -16.54
N ILE A 24 9.95 -23.34 -17.00
CA ILE A 24 8.67 -23.69 -16.37
C ILE A 24 8.49 -25.22 -16.35
N ILE A 25 8.75 -25.87 -17.49
CA ILE A 25 8.64 -27.34 -17.61
C ILE A 25 9.62 -28.04 -16.66
N LYS A 26 10.88 -27.63 -16.65
CA LYS A 26 11.90 -28.21 -15.76
C LYS A 26 11.50 -28.07 -14.29
N TRP A 27 11.07 -26.89 -13.87
CA TRP A 27 10.66 -26.64 -12.48
C TRP A 27 9.43 -27.46 -12.06
N SER A 28 8.46 -27.63 -12.97
CA SER A 28 7.25 -28.41 -12.72
C SER A 28 7.56 -29.90 -12.49
N ILE A 29 8.52 -30.46 -13.23
CA ILE A 29 8.91 -31.88 -13.14
C ILE A 29 9.75 -32.16 -11.87
N GLU A 30 10.54 -31.22 -11.38
CA GLU A 30 11.43 -31.45 -10.22
C GLU A 30 10.67 -31.52 -8.87
N LYS A 31 9.43 -31.01 -8.78
CA LYS A 31 8.71 -30.83 -7.50
C LYS A 31 7.27 -31.38 -7.53
N THR A 32 7.03 -32.46 -8.27
CA THR A 32 5.69 -33.03 -8.57
C THR A 32 4.76 -33.22 -7.36
N ASN A 33 5.26 -33.72 -6.23
CA ASN A 33 4.43 -33.99 -5.04
C ASN A 33 4.03 -32.70 -4.30
N LEU A 34 4.95 -31.74 -4.16
CA LEU A 34 4.66 -30.46 -3.51
C LEU A 34 3.70 -29.61 -4.36
N LEU A 35 3.93 -29.56 -5.68
CA LEU A 35 3.00 -28.91 -6.60
C LEU A 35 1.63 -29.60 -6.57
N SER A 36 1.57 -30.92 -6.35
CA SER A 36 0.30 -31.63 -6.15
C SER A 36 -0.53 -31.08 -5.02
N LEU A 37 0.09 -31.00 -3.85
CA LEU A 37 -0.58 -30.50 -2.68
C LEU A 37 -0.97 -29.02 -2.87
N TRP A 38 -0.05 -28.22 -3.43
CA TRP A 38 -0.27 -26.80 -3.72
C TRP A 38 -1.50 -26.54 -4.58
N PHE A 39 -1.60 -27.22 -5.73
CA PHE A 39 -2.74 -27.03 -6.64
C PHE A 39 -4.03 -27.68 -6.13
N ASN A 40 -3.96 -28.78 -5.39
CA ASN A 40 -5.15 -29.36 -4.75
C ASN A 40 -5.74 -28.41 -3.70
N LEU A 41 -4.89 -27.79 -2.87
CA LEU A 41 -5.32 -26.75 -1.92
C LEU A 41 -5.90 -25.55 -2.67
N GLY A 42 -5.25 -25.11 -3.75
CA GLY A 42 -5.73 -24.02 -4.58
C GLY A 42 -7.12 -24.27 -5.16
N VAL A 43 -7.43 -25.49 -5.60
CA VAL A 43 -8.76 -25.88 -6.06
C VAL A 43 -9.79 -25.76 -4.94
N ILE A 44 -9.51 -26.32 -3.75
CA ILE A 44 -10.42 -26.28 -2.61
C ILE A 44 -10.74 -24.82 -2.22
N VAL A 45 -9.70 -24.00 -2.06
CA VAL A 45 -9.83 -22.58 -1.69
C VAL A 45 -10.59 -21.79 -2.76
N SER A 46 -10.27 -21.99 -4.04
CA SER A 46 -10.94 -21.27 -5.14
C SER A 46 -12.42 -21.65 -5.26
N ILE A 47 -12.77 -22.93 -5.07
CA ILE A 47 -14.16 -23.40 -5.09
C ILE A 47 -14.96 -22.82 -3.92
N ILE A 48 -14.37 -22.72 -2.72
CA ILE A 48 -15.03 -22.13 -1.55
C ILE A 48 -15.21 -20.62 -1.71
N LEU A 49 -14.22 -19.92 -2.29
CA LEU A 49 -14.29 -18.48 -2.48
C LEU A 49 -15.23 -18.06 -3.61
N LEU A 50 -15.44 -18.91 -4.61
CA LEU A 50 -16.33 -18.60 -5.74
C LEU A 50 -17.76 -18.20 -5.31
N PRO A 51 -18.50 -18.97 -4.50
CA PRO A 51 -19.84 -18.58 -4.05
C PRO A 51 -19.82 -17.35 -3.14
N ILE A 52 -18.76 -17.15 -2.36
CA ILE A 52 -18.59 -15.96 -1.51
C ILE A 52 -18.44 -14.71 -2.39
N ALA A 53 -17.54 -14.76 -3.38
CA ALA A 53 -17.32 -13.69 -4.33
C ALA A 53 -18.61 -13.38 -5.12
N LEU A 54 -19.30 -14.41 -5.59
CA LEU A 54 -20.58 -14.25 -6.29
C LEU A 54 -21.64 -13.62 -5.38
N GLY A 55 -21.76 -14.05 -4.13
CA GLY A 55 -22.69 -13.48 -3.15
C GLY A 55 -22.41 -12.01 -2.85
N VAL A 56 -21.14 -11.63 -2.72
CA VAL A 56 -20.72 -10.23 -2.55
C VAL A 56 -21.08 -9.39 -3.77
N LEU A 57 -20.79 -9.88 -4.98
CA LEU A 57 -21.13 -9.18 -6.22
C LEU A 57 -22.64 -8.99 -6.39
N ILE A 58 -23.44 -10.03 -6.08
CA ILE A 58 -24.91 -9.95 -6.13
C ILE A 58 -25.42 -8.94 -5.09
N LYS A 59 -24.99 -9.06 -3.83
CA LYS A 59 -25.39 -8.14 -2.75
C LYS A 59 -25.07 -6.70 -3.12
N MET A 60 -23.89 -6.45 -3.67
CA MET A 60 -23.48 -5.11 -4.06
C MET A 60 -24.30 -4.57 -5.23
N THR A 61 -24.52 -5.38 -6.27
CA THR A 61 -25.31 -4.98 -7.45
C THR A 61 -26.76 -4.68 -7.04
N LEU A 62 -27.34 -5.50 -6.16
CA LEU A 62 -28.67 -5.28 -5.61
C LEU A 62 -28.73 -4.05 -4.70
N SER A 63 -27.74 -3.85 -3.82
CA SER A 63 -27.65 -2.66 -2.96
C SER A 63 -27.61 -1.38 -3.79
N ASN A 64 -26.81 -1.33 -4.85
CA ASN A 64 -26.73 -0.18 -5.75
C ASN A 64 -28.04 0.05 -6.54
N PHE A 65 -28.81 -1.01 -6.81
CA PHE A 65 -30.10 -0.90 -7.48
C PHE A 65 -31.23 -0.47 -6.53
N VAL A 66 -31.22 -0.95 -5.28
CA VAL A 66 -32.28 -0.72 -4.27
C VAL A 66 -32.06 0.58 -3.49
N ASN A 67 -30.81 0.90 -3.11
CA ASN A 67 -30.48 2.04 -2.24
C ASN A 67 -30.31 3.37 -2.99
N LYS A 68 -30.82 3.47 -4.22
CA LYS A 68 -30.79 4.71 -5.01
C LYS A 68 -31.74 5.82 -4.47
N SER A 69 -32.33 5.64 -3.29
CA SER A 69 -33.45 6.47 -2.80
C SER A 69 -33.40 6.91 -1.33
N THR A 70 -32.37 6.62 -0.54
CA THR A 70 -32.30 7.15 0.84
C THR A 70 -30.86 7.53 1.18
N GLY A 71 -30.56 8.81 1.02
CA GLY A 71 -29.42 9.42 1.69
C GLY A 71 -29.74 9.50 3.17
N ASP A 72 -29.18 8.58 3.96
CA ASP A 72 -28.84 8.76 5.38
C ASP A 72 -28.42 7.40 5.95
N THR A 73 -27.11 7.15 5.93
CA THR A 73 -26.28 6.73 7.06
C THR A 73 -24.87 6.50 6.51
N ALA A 74 -23.87 7.05 7.21
CA ALA A 74 -22.45 6.81 6.92
C ALA A 74 -22.05 5.38 7.34
N ASP A 75 -22.77 4.38 6.85
CA ASP A 75 -22.34 3.00 6.94
C ASP A 75 -21.23 2.79 5.91
N VAL A 76 -20.09 2.27 6.37
CA VAL A 76 -18.93 1.87 5.54
C VAL A 76 -19.38 0.75 4.60
N ASN A 77 -20.02 1.15 3.50
CA ASN A 77 -20.47 0.25 2.47
C ASN A 77 -19.28 -0.01 1.54
N TRP A 78 -18.70 -1.22 1.63
CA TRP A 78 -17.67 -1.68 0.72
C TRP A 78 -18.23 -1.70 -0.70
N GLN A 79 -17.88 -0.66 -1.48
CA GLN A 79 -18.27 -0.50 -2.87
C GLN A 79 -17.09 -0.89 -3.77
N LEU A 80 -17.24 -1.96 -4.52
CA LEU A 80 -16.40 -2.38 -5.64
C LEU A 80 -16.54 -1.38 -6.80
N GLU A 81 -15.67 -0.37 -6.82
CA GLU A 81 -15.60 0.61 -7.91
C GLU A 81 -14.59 0.14 -8.97
N LEU A 82 -14.93 0.29 -10.25
CA LEU A 82 -14.00 0.02 -11.33
C LEU A 82 -12.97 1.16 -11.38
N MET A 83 -11.70 0.86 -11.13
CA MET A 83 -10.62 1.84 -11.24
C MET A 83 -10.39 2.23 -12.71
N ILE A 84 -10.67 3.50 -13.03
CA ILE A 84 -10.45 4.13 -14.33
C ILE A 84 -9.43 5.26 -14.15
N PRO A 85 -8.22 5.11 -14.73
CA PRO A 85 -7.18 6.15 -14.71
C PRO A 85 -7.70 7.52 -15.16
N GLY A 86 -7.48 8.55 -14.35
CA GLY A 86 -7.88 9.94 -14.66
C GLY A 86 -9.34 10.29 -14.33
N ILE A 87 -10.17 9.33 -13.92
CA ILE A 87 -11.52 9.59 -13.41
C ILE A 87 -11.56 9.43 -11.89
N ASN A 88 -11.24 8.24 -11.39
CA ASN A 88 -11.24 7.93 -9.95
C ASN A 88 -9.86 7.56 -9.39
N VAL A 89 -8.82 7.55 -10.24
CA VAL A 89 -7.43 7.38 -9.82
C VAL A 89 -6.60 8.59 -10.29
N PRO A 90 -5.89 9.29 -9.38
CA PRO A 90 -4.97 10.36 -9.73
C PRO A 90 -3.93 9.92 -10.76
N VAL A 91 -3.56 10.80 -11.69
CA VAL A 91 -2.59 10.49 -12.75
C VAL A 91 -1.21 10.13 -12.19
N SER A 92 -0.83 10.68 -11.02
CA SER A 92 0.40 10.35 -10.30
C SER A 92 0.50 8.87 -9.93
N ASP A 93 -0.64 8.22 -9.71
CA ASP A 93 -0.70 6.88 -9.13
C ASP A 93 -0.85 5.79 -10.19
N ILE A 94 -1.05 6.20 -11.46
CA ILE A 94 -1.21 5.30 -12.61
C ILE A 94 -0.02 4.35 -12.72
N GLN A 95 1.20 4.84 -12.48
CA GLN A 95 2.40 3.99 -12.55
C GLN A 95 2.33 2.80 -11.59
N TYR A 96 1.85 3.02 -10.36
CA TYR A 96 1.72 1.96 -9.38
C TYR A 96 0.63 0.98 -9.80
N TYR A 97 -0.45 1.48 -10.40
CA TYR A 97 -1.54 0.64 -10.91
C TYR A 97 -1.09 -0.26 -12.07
N ILE A 98 -0.38 0.29 -13.06
CA ILE A 98 0.18 -0.49 -14.18
C ILE A 98 1.13 -1.57 -13.66
N ILE A 99 2.07 -1.20 -12.79
CA ILE A 99 3.04 -2.17 -12.25
C ILE A 99 2.33 -3.27 -11.46
N THR A 100 1.35 -2.91 -10.62
CA THR A 100 0.58 -3.86 -9.82
C THR A 100 -0.20 -4.82 -10.70
N LEU A 101 -0.96 -4.31 -11.68
CA LEU A 101 -1.69 -5.16 -12.62
C LEU A 101 -0.75 -6.07 -13.42
N GLY A 102 0.41 -5.56 -13.83
CA GLY A 102 1.40 -6.33 -14.58
C GLY A 102 1.93 -7.50 -13.77
N ILE A 103 2.26 -7.27 -12.50
CA ILE A 103 2.71 -8.32 -11.57
C ILE A 103 1.58 -9.32 -11.31
N CYS A 104 0.38 -8.86 -10.97
CA CYS A 104 -0.77 -9.74 -10.74
C CYS A 104 -1.07 -10.61 -11.97
N SER A 105 -1.11 -10.02 -13.16
CA SER A 105 -1.38 -10.75 -14.39
C SER A 105 -0.27 -11.75 -14.72
N LEU A 106 1.00 -11.38 -14.53
CA LEU A 106 2.12 -12.29 -14.73
C LEU A 106 2.02 -13.51 -13.81
N PHE A 107 1.81 -13.31 -12.50
CA PHE A 107 1.69 -14.40 -11.54
C PHE A 107 0.46 -15.28 -11.77
N HIS A 108 -0.65 -14.68 -12.21
CA HIS A 108 -1.86 -15.40 -12.61
C HIS A 108 -1.58 -16.41 -13.72
N GLU A 109 -0.98 -15.94 -14.81
CA GLU A 109 -0.68 -16.77 -15.99
C GLU A 109 0.45 -17.77 -15.72
N LEU A 110 1.43 -17.40 -14.89
CA LEU A 110 2.44 -18.35 -14.40
C LEU A 110 1.80 -19.51 -13.65
N GLY A 111 0.77 -19.25 -12.83
CA GLY A 111 0.00 -20.28 -12.17
C GLY A 111 -0.58 -21.30 -13.16
N HIS A 112 -1.27 -20.80 -14.20
CA HIS A 112 -1.82 -21.64 -15.27
C HIS A 112 -0.73 -22.43 -16.00
N ALA A 113 0.39 -21.79 -16.35
CA ALA A 113 1.51 -22.43 -17.05
C ALA A 113 2.11 -23.58 -16.22
N VAL A 114 2.36 -23.35 -14.93
CA VAL A 114 2.95 -24.36 -14.04
C VAL A 114 1.99 -25.54 -13.84
N ALA A 115 0.70 -25.26 -13.65
CA ALA A 115 -0.34 -26.29 -13.53
C ALA A 115 -0.48 -27.12 -14.81
N ALA A 116 -0.50 -26.46 -15.98
CA ALA A 116 -0.60 -27.12 -17.29
C ALA A 116 0.60 -28.03 -17.54
N SER A 117 1.83 -27.54 -17.28
CA SER A 117 3.04 -28.35 -17.42
C SER A 117 3.02 -29.59 -16.54
N ARG A 118 2.38 -29.53 -15.36
CA ARG A 118 2.31 -30.65 -14.43
C ARG A 118 1.33 -31.71 -14.87
N GLU A 119 0.19 -31.30 -15.42
CA GLU A 119 -0.82 -32.21 -15.99
C GLU A 119 -0.42 -32.70 -17.40
N ASN A 120 0.86 -32.51 -17.80
CA ASN A 120 1.42 -32.89 -19.10
C ASN A 120 0.71 -32.24 -20.30
N VAL A 121 0.20 -31.03 -20.12
CA VAL A 121 -0.39 -30.22 -21.20
C VAL A 121 0.68 -29.34 -21.82
N GLN A 122 0.74 -29.34 -23.15
CA GLN A 122 1.71 -28.55 -23.91
C GLN A 122 1.41 -27.04 -23.82
N ILE A 123 2.46 -26.26 -23.58
CA ILE A 123 2.44 -24.80 -23.56
C ILE A 123 3.15 -24.31 -24.81
N TYR A 124 2.47 -23.50 -25.63
CA TYR A 124 3.04 -22.92 -26.84
C TYR A 124 3.92 -21.71 -26.53
N GLY A 125 3.52 -20.90 -25.55
CA GLY A 125 4.28 -19.73 -25.12
C GLY A 125 3.50 -18.83 -24.18
N VAL A 126 4.15 -17.76 -23.74
CA VAL A 126 3.57 -16.70 -22.93
C VAL A 126 3.54 -15.44 -23.76
N GLY A 127 2.43 -14.72 -23.71
CA GLY A 127 2.30 -13.41 -24.31
C GLY A 127 1.98 -12.34 -23.28
N PHE A 128 2.21 -11.10 -23.69
CA PHE A 128 1.92 -9.90 -22.94
C PHE A 128 1.30 -8.88 -23.88
N ILE A 129 0.18 -8.30 -23.47
CA ILE A 129 -0.58 -7.31 -24.20
C ILE A 129 -0.69 -6.09 -23.30
N LEU A 130 -0.18 -4.95 -23.76
CA LEU A 130 -0.48 -3.66 -23.14
C LEU A 130 -1.56 -2.99 -23.99
N ALA A 131 -2.79 -2.99 -23.48
CA ALA A 131 -3.94 -2.35 -24.12
C ALA A 131 -4.28 -1.07 -23.35
N LEU A 132 -4.11 0.09 -23.99
CA LEU A 132 -4.13 1.40 -23.33
C LEU A 132 -3.14 1.45 -22.15
N VAL A 133 -3.65 1.29 -20.92
CA VAL A 133 -2.92 1.33 -19.64
C VAL A 133 -2.97 -0.02 -18.93
N LEU A 134 -3.70 -1.00 -19.48
CA LEU A 134 -3.93 -2.29 -18.83
C LEU A 134 -2.93 -3.33 -19.35
N PRO A 135 -1.97 -3.76 -18.51
CA PRO A 135 -1.09 -4.87 -18.84
C PRO A 135 -1.82 -6.19 -18.62
N ILE A 136 -1.84 -7.03 -19.66
CA ILE A 136 -2.51 -8.32 -19.68
C ILE A 136 -1.50 -9.35 -20.18
N ALA A 137 -0.97 -10.17 -19.28
CA ALA A 137 -0.28 -11.40 -19.65
C ALA A 137 -1.30 -12.46 -20.05
N TYR A 138 -0.88 -13.40 -20.90
CA TYR A 138 -1.65 -14.60 -21.20
C TYR A 138 -0.70 -15.78 -21.46
N VAL A 139 -1.08 -17.00 -21.08
CA VAL A 139 -0.38 -18.22 -21.49
C VAL A 139 -1.16 -18.98 -22.57
N SER A 140 -0.48 -19.35 -23.66
CA SER A 140 -1.06 -20.16 -24.72
C SER A 140 -0.87 -21.64 -24.41
N ILE A 141 -1.96 -22.32 -24.06
CA ILE A 141 -2.02 -23.74 -23.69
C ILE A 141 -2.81 -24.51 -24.75
N ASN A 142 -2.43 -25.76 -25.03
CA ASN A 142 -3.20 -26.65 -25.89
C ASN A 142 -4.57 -26.97 -25.28
N GLN A 143 -5.61 -26.38 -25.88
CA GLN A 143 -7.00 -26.50 -25.42
C GLN A 143 -7.60 -27.90 -25.64
N GLU A 144 -7.17 -28.63 -26.67
CA GLU A 144 -7.64 -29.99 -26.94
C GLU A 144 -7.14 -30.95 -25.86
N GLN A 145 -5.85 -30.83 -25.51
CA GLN A 145 -5.24 -31.59 -24.42
C GLN A 145 -5.89 -31.23 -23.07
N LEU A 146 -6.14 -29.94 -22.81
CA LEU A 146 -6.84 -29.51 -21.60
C LEU A 146 -8.23 -30.16 -21.48
N LYS A 147 -9.03 -30.14 -22.55
CA LYS A 147 -10.37 -30.75 -22.55
C LYS A 147 -10.33 -32.28 -22.43
N SER A 148 -9.25 -32.92 -22.88
CA SER A 148 -9.05 -34.37 -22.78
C SER A 148 -8.66 -34.85 -21.37
N LEU A 149 -8.21 -33.95 -20.49
CA LEU A 149 -7.85 -34.28 -19.12
C LEU A 149 -9.06 -34.71 -18.29
N LYS A 150 -8.80 -35.46 -17.21
CA LYS A 150 -9.81 -35.72 -16.18
C LYS A 150 -10.18 -34.42 -15.45
N ILE A 151 -11.42 -34.36 -14.96
CA ILE A 151 -11.96 -33.21 -14.19
C ILE A 151 -11.01 -32.63 -13.14
N PRO A 152 -10.34 -33.41 -12.25
CA PRO A 152 -9.43 -32.83 -11.27
C PRO A 152 -8.21 -32.13 -11.90
N GLY A 153 -7.70 -32.62 -13.03
CA GLY A 153 -6.61 -31.96 -13.75
C GLY A 153 -7.06 -30.66 -14.40
N GLN A 154 -8.27 -30.66 -15.00
CA GLN A 154 -8.88 -29.45 -15.55
C GLN A 154 -9.08 -28.38 -14.47
N LEU A 155 -9.65 -28.76 -13.32
CA LEU A 155 -9.89 -27.84 -12.20
C LEU A 155 -8.58 -27.25 -11.66
N ARG A 156 -7.52 -28.05 -11.52
CA ARG A 156 -6.22 -27.53 -11.08
C ARG A 156 -5.69 -26.45 -12.01
N ILE A 157 -5.80 -26.65 -13.33
CA ILE A 157 -5.35 -25.65 -14.31
C ILE A 157 -6.25 -24.43 -14.24
N LEU A 158 -7.58 -24.59 -14.26
CA LEU A 158 -8.52 -23.47 -14.25
C LEU A 158 -8.45 -22.62 -12.97
N CYS A 159 -8.26 -23.24 -11.81
CA CYS A 159 -8.15 -22.53 -10.54
C CYS A 159 -6.73 -21.99 -10.26
N ALA A 160 -5.73 -22.39 -11.04
CA ALA A 160 -4.33 -22.06 -10.75
C ALA A 160 -4.06 -20.55 -10.71
N GLY A 161 -4.59 -19.78 -11.67
CA GLY A 161 -4.37 -18.34 -11.73
C GLY A 161 -4.99 -17.60 -10.55
N VAL A 162 -6.23 -17.93 -10.20
CA VAL A 162 -6.93 -17.36 -9.03
C VAL A 162 -6.17 -17.67 -7.75
N TRP A 163 -5.74 -18.92 -7.56
CA TRP A 163 -4.95 -19.34 -6.41
C TRP A 163 -3.63 -18.56 -6.27
N HIS A 164 -2.88 -18.36 -7.37
CA HIS A 164 -1.63 -17.60 -7.33
C HIS A 164 -1.85 -16.13 -6.98
N ASN A 165 -2.94 -15.51 -7.44
CA ASN A 165 -3.29 -14.15 -7.05
C ASN A 165 -3.70 -14.04 -5.58
N ILE A 166 -4.43 -15.03 -5.04
CA ILE A 166 -4.77 -15.08 -3.61
C ILE A 166 -3.49 -15.17 -2.77
N VAL A 167 -2.56 -16.04 -3.16
CA VAL A 167 -1.28 -16.19 -2.47
C VAL A 167 -0.46 -14.91 -2.57
N LEU A 168 -0.40 -14.29 -3.74
CA LEU A 168 0.29 -13.01 -3.94
C LEU A 168 -0.31 -11.91 -3.04
N ALA A 169 -1.63 -11.83 -2.95
CA ALA A 169 -2.32 -10.88 -2.08
C ALA A 169 -2.05 -11.17 -0.59
N ALA A 170 -2.04 -12.43 -0.18
CA ALA A 170 -1.72 -12.83 1.20
C ALA A 170 -0.26 -12.46 1.55
N VAL A 171 0.69 -12.71 0.65
CA VAL A 171 2.09 -12.33 0.82
C VAL A 171 2.23 -10.80 0.91
N ALA A 172 1.54 -10.05 0.04
CA ALA A 172 1.53 -8.60 0.10
C ALA A 172 0.95 -8.07 1.42
N ALA A 173 -0.14 -8.67 1.92
CA ALA A 173 -0.74 -8.32 3.21
C ALA A 173 0.20 -8.61 4.38
N VAL A 174 0.92 -9.74 4.36
CA VAL A 174 1.93 -10.06 5.38
C VAL A 174 3.08 -9.07 5.33
N ILE A 175 3.60 -8.74 4.14
CA ILE A 175 4.67 -7.73 3.99
C ILE A 175 4.20 -6.37 4.51
N PHE A 176 2.96 -5.99 4.21
CA PHE A 176 2.37 -4.75 4.70
C PHE A 176 2.25 -4.73 6.23
N TYR A 177 1.77 -5.82 6.83
CA TYR A 177 1.67 -5.97 8.28
C TYR A 177 3.06 -5.91 8.96
N LEU A 178 4.05 -6.56 8.36
CA LEU A 178 5.43 -6.59 8.86
C LEU A 178 6.23 -5.32 8.54
N ASN A 179 5.69 -4.40 7.73
CA ASN A 179 6.39 -3.20 7.28
C ASN A 179 6.95 -2.42 8.47
N SER A 180 6.13 -2.16 9.49
CA SER A 180 6.55 -1.46 10.71
C SER A 180 7.76 -2.13 11.35
N TRP A 181 7.88 -3.46 11.34
CA TRP A 181 9.00 -4.18 11.95
C TRP A 181 10.25 -4.24 11.06
N ILE A 182 10.05 -4.39 9.75
CA ILE A 182 11.14 -4.41 8.76
C ILE A 182 11.93 -3.10 8.81
N TRP A 183 11.25 -1.99 9.03
CA TRP A 183 11.84 -0.66 9.01
C TRP A 183 12.48 -0.23 10.33
N ILE A 184 12.06 -0.74 11.49
CA ILE A 184 12.62 -0.39 12.82
C ILE A 184 14.16 -0.25 12.86
N PRO A 185 14.97 -1.19 12.32
CA PRO A 185 16.44 -1.06 12.39
C PRO A 185 17.01 0.11 11.56
N LEU A 186 16.24 0.66 10.62
CA LEU A 186 16.62 1.80 9.78
C LEU A 186 16.13 3.14 10.36
N PHE A 187 15.27 3.12 11.39
CA PHE A 187 14.76 4.31 12.04
C PHE A 187 15.39 4.48 13.43
N VAL A 188 15.87 5.70 13.71
CA VAL A 188 16.30 6.06 15.06
C VAL A 188 15.06 6.26 15.91
N SER A 189 14.79 5.32 16.82
CA SER A 189 13.70 5.40 17.79
C SER A 189 14.21 5.81 19.17
N ASN A 190 13.33 6.37 20.00
CA ASN A 190 13.64 6.78 21.39
C ASN A 190 14.77 7.82 21.55
N THR A 191 14.86 8.78 20.62
CA THR A 191 15.86 9.86 20.67
C THR A 191 15.24 11.25 20.85
N GLY A 192 14.05 11.33 21.42
CA GLY A 192 13.37 12.59 21.70
C GLY A 192 12.10 12.78 20.88
N VAL A 193 11.47 13.93 21.04
CA VAL A 193 10.22 14.28 20.37
C VAL A 193 10.46 15.36 19.30
N PHE A 194 9.84 15.19 18.13
CA PHE A 194 9.95 16.12 17.00
C PHE A 194 8.90 17.22 17.08
N VAL A 195 9.32 18.47 16.87
CA VAL A 195 8.42 19.61 16.76
C VAL A 195 7.78 19.61 15.38
N THR A 196 6.50 19.23 15.29
CA THR A 196 5.75 19.19 14.03
C THR A 196 5.13 20.54 13.66
N SER A 197 4.72 21.31 14.66
CA SER A 197 4.15 22.65 14.50
C SER A 197 4.22 23.41 15.81
N ILE A 198 4.22 24.74 15.73
CA ILE A 198 4.24 25.65 16.88
C ILE A 198 3.03 26.58 16.77
N ALA A 199 2.29 26.76 17.87
CA ALA A 199 1.15 27.66 17.89
C ALA A 199 1.60 29.11 17.67
N MET A 200 0.85 29.86 16.84
CA MET A 200 1.22 31.21 16.40
C MET A 200 1.40 32.22 17.55
N ASN A 201 0.73 32.02 18.68
CA ASN A 201 0.82 32.89 19.86
C ASN A 201 1.67 32.28 20.99
N SER A 202 2.50 31.28 20.70
CA SER A 202 3.36 30.64 21.69
C SER A 202 4.59 31.50 21.99
N PRO A 203 5.03 31.64 23.25
CA PRO A 203 6.30 32.27 23.60
C PRO A 203 7.53 31.48 23.08
N LEU A 204 7.31 30.27 22.58
CA LEU A 204 8.31 29.43 21.93
C LEU A 204 8.51 29.79 20.45
N LEU A 205 7.73 30.72 19.90
CA LEU A 205 7.88 31.19 18.52
C LEU A 205 8.77 32.44 18.48
N GLY A 206 9.83 32.43 17.66
CA GLY A 206 10.71 33.59 17.46
C GLY A 206 12.18 33.20 17.32
N ALA A 207 13.06 34.21 17.17
CA ALA A 207 14.48 34.01 16.86
C ALA A 207 15.30 33.26 17.93
N LYS A 208 14.77 33.11 19.15
CA LYS A 208 15.38 32.34 20.25
C LYS A 208 14.49 31.17 20.72
N GLY A 209 13.44 30.89 19.96
CA GLY A 209 12.45 29.86 20.23
C GLY A 209 12.79 28.52 19.61
N LEU A 210 11.78 27.67 19.48
CA LEU A 210 11.87 26.41 18.75
C LEU A 210 11.54 26.62 17.27
N GLU A 211 12.09 25.78 16.41
CA GLU A 211 11.74 25.68 15.01
C GLU A 211 11.04 24.36 14.69
N THR A 212 10.28 24.35 13.60
CA THR A 212 9.67 23.10 13.12
C THR A 212 10.80 22.17 12.67
N ARG A 213 10.71 20.89 13.07
CA ARG A 213 11.71 19.82 12.90
C ARG A 213 12.82 19.79 13.96
N ASP A 214 12.81 20.68 14.95
CA ASP A 214 13.68 20.52 16.11
C ASP A 214 13.36 19.23 16.87
N ILE A 215 14.39 18.65 17.49
CA ILE A 215 14.29 17.45 18.33
C ILE A 215 14.52 17.86 19.78
N ILE A 216 13.53 17.64 20.63
CA ILE A 216 13.61 17.93 22.05
C ILE A 216 14.07 16.67 22.78
N PHE A 217 15.29 16.72 23.32
CA PHE A 217 15.90 15.64 24.10
C PHE A 217 15.66 15.78 25.61
N LYS A 218 15.32 16.98 26.10
CA LYS A 218 15.23 17.27 27.54
C LYS A 218 14.33 18.47 27.83
N ILE A 219 13.57 18.41 28.92
CA ILE A 219 12.85 19.55 29.51
C ILE A 219 13.44 19.79 30.90
N ASN A 220 14.11 20.93 31.11
CA ASN A 220 14.85 21.21 32.36
C ASN A 220 15.81 20.06 32.74
N ASN A 221 15.51 19.35 33.84
CA ASN A 221 16.28 18.20 34.31
C ASN A 221 15.69 16.84 33.92
N CYS A 222 14.58 16.81 33.18
CA CYS A 222 13.86 15.61 32.77
C CYS A 222 14.24 15.21 31.33
N GLU A 223 14.81 14.02 31.15
CA GLU A 223 15.19 13.48 29.84
C GLU A 223 13.95 13.00 29.07
N VAL A 224 13.86 13.32 27.79
CA VAL A 224 12.71 12.97 26.93
C VAL A 224 13.22 12.08 25.79
N LYS A 225 12.77 10.82 25.75
CA LYS A 225 13.12 9.88 24.67
C LYS A 225 11.92 9.56 23.79
N ASN A 226 10.72 9.53 24.38
CA ASN A 226 9.48 9.20 23.70
C ASN A 226 8.34 10.16 24.11
N ASN A 227 7.16 9.97 23.51
CA ASN A 227 5.98 10.80 23.80
C ASN A 227 5.49 10.67 25.25
N ASP A 228 5.62 9.50 25.87
CA ASP A 228 5.18 9.29 27.26
C ASP A 228 6.08 10.05 28.23
N ASP A 229 7.39 10.03 28.01
CA ASP A 229 8.37 10.83 28.76
C ASP A 229 8.05 12.33 28.61
N TRP A 230 7.70 12.77 27.41
CA TRP A 230 7.30 14.16 27.15
C TRP A 230 6.09 14.56 28.00
N TYR A 231 5.02 13.75 28.00
CA TYR A 231 3.84 14.01 28.83
C TYR A 231 4.18 14.00 30.32
N HIS A 232 5.01 13.05 30.76
CA HIS A 232 5.42 12.95 32.16
C HIS A 232 6.26 14.16 32.60
N CYS A 233 7.27 14.56 31.83
CA CYS A 233 8.12 15.71 32.11
C CYS A 233 7.35 17.03 32.12
N LEU A 234 6.38 17.20 31.22
CA LEU A 234 5.48 18.36 31.23
C LEU A 234 4.62 18.41 32.49
N LEU A 235 3.98 17.29 32.85
CA LEU A 235 3.15 17.21 34.05
C LEU A 235 3.95 17.48 35.33
N GLN A 236 5.21 17.03 35.39
CA GLN A 236 6.12 17.34 36.49
C GLN A 236 6.38 18.85 36.60
N THR A 237 6.59 19.53 35.47
CA THR A 237 6.84 20.98 35.42
C THR A 237 5.62 21.81 35.90
N ILE A 238 4.41 21.28 35.77
CA ILE A 238 3.19 21.93 36.27
C ILE A 238 3.03 21.75 37.79
N LYS A 239 3.48 20.61 38.32
CA LYS A 239 3.32 20.24 39.75
C LYS A 239 4.42 20.83 40.64
N GLU A 240 5.63 20.97 40.12
CA GLU A 240 6.75 21.55 40.86
C GLU A 240 6.81 23.07 40.63
N PRO A 241 6.97 23.90 41.67
CA PRO A 241 7.17 25.33 41.49
C PRO A 241 8.43 25.57 40.66
N THR A 242 8.32 26.34 39.58
CA THR A 242 9.45 26.65 38.70
C THR A 242 10.57 27.30 39.50
N PRO A 243 11.82 26.79 39.46
CA PRO A 243 12.94 27.51 40.03
C PRO A 243 13.06 28.84 39.29
N GLY A 244 12.93 29.95 40.02
CA GLY A 244 13.19 31.28 39.46
C GLY A 244 14.66 31.34 39.02
N TYR A 245 14.90 31.71 37.77
CA TYR A 245 16.27 31.90 37.27
C TYR A 245 16.73 33.33 37.57
N CYS A 246 17.84 33.46 38.29
CA CYS A 246 18.50 34.75 38.46
C CYS A 246 19.22 35.12 37.17
N VAL A 247 18.69 36.13 36.48
CA VAL A 247 19.25 36.66 35.23
C VAL A 247 19.89 38.02 35.51
N LYS A 248 21.10 38.26 34.98
CA LYS A 248 21.77 39.57 35.11
C LYS A 248 20.93 40.66 34.44
N GLN A 249 20.84 41.83 35.07
CA GLN A 249 20.02 42.97 34.64
C GLN A 249 20.20 43.31 33.14
N ASN A 250 21.44 43.26 32.63
CA ASN A 250 21.77 43.57 31.23
C ASN A 250 21.08 42.64 30.21
N ILE A 251 20.68 41.42 30.59
CA ILE A 251 19.94 40.51 29.70
C ILE A 251 18.45 40.88 29.66
N ILE A 252 17.93 41.43 30.77
CA ILE A 252 16.52 41.87 30.88
C ILE A 252 16.29 43.10 29.98
N GLU A 253 17.24 44.04 29.93
CA GLU A 253 17.15 45.23 29.07
C GLU A 253 17.06 44.88 27.57
N VAL A 254 17.77 43.82 27.14
CA VAL A 254 17.73 43.34 25.75
C VAL A 254 16.39 42.66 25.40
N ILE A 255 15.75 41.98 26.36
CA ILE A 255 14.44 41.33 26.14
C ILE A 255 13.31 42.36 26.20
N HIS A 256 13.44 43.39 27.06
CA HIS A 256 12.44 44.45 27.17
C HIS A 256 12.33 45.32 25.90
N PHE A 257 13.41 45.40 25.11
CA PHE A 257 13.42 46.18 23.87
C PHE A 257 12.54 45.57 22.75
N GLU A 258 12.37 44.24 22.73
CA GLU A 258 11.45 43.56 21.80
C GLU A 258 10.00 43.56 22.32
N PHE A 259 9.80 43.44 23.64
CA PHE A 259 8.46 43.41 24.24
C PHE A 259 7.74 44.78 24.21
N PHE A 260 8.49 45.89 24.25
CA PHE A 260 7.91 47.24 24.24
C PHE A 260 7.26 47.61 22.89
N PHE A 261 7.70 46.99 21.79
CA PHE A 261 7.10 47.22 20.47
C PHE A 261 5.69 46.60 20.36
N PHE A 262 5.40 45.53 21.10
CA PHE A 262 4.08 44.88 21.09
C PHE A 262 3.01 45.66 21.88
N PHE A 263 3.40 46.40 22.92
CA PHE A 263 2.44 47.16 23.74
C PHE A 263 2.01 48.49 23.10
N LEU A 264 2.81 49.04 22.19
CA LEU A 264 2.49 50.28 21.48
C LEU A 264 1.43 50.13 20.38
N ILE A 265 1.10 48.90 19.96
CA ILE A 265 0.01 48.64 19.01
C ILE A 265 -1.35 48.47 19.73
N TYR A 266 -1.36 48.10 21.01
CA TYR A 266 -2.62 47.86 21.75
C TYR A 266 -3.29 49.13 22.30
N THR A 267 -2.65 50.29 22.17
CA THR A 267 -3.19 51.59 22.63
C THR A 267 -3.98 52.36 21.56
N HIS A 268 -4.22 51.79 20.37
CA HIS A 268 -4.97 52.46 19.30
C HIS A 268 -6.29 51.76 18.89
N ILE A 269 -6.84 50.89 19.74
CA ILE A 269 -8.18 50.30 19.55
C ILE A 269 -9.00 50.52 20.83
N ARG A 270 -9.30 51.79 21.11
CA ARG A 270 -10.41 52.17 21.99
C ARG A 270 -10.87 53.58 21.61
N ASP A 271 -11.50 53.69 20.44
CA ASP A 271 -12.38 54.78 20.04
C ASP A 271 -13.25 54.30 18.88
N PHE A 272 -14.31 53.55 19.20
CA PHE A 272 -15.68 53.63 18.67
C PHE A 272 -16.60 52.67 19.44
#